data_AF-A0A076HB26-F1
#
_entry.id   AF-A0A076HB26-F1
#
_cell.length_a   1.000
_cell.length_b   1.000
_cell.length_c   1.000
_cell.angle_alpha   90.00
_cell.angle_beta   90.00
_cell.angle_gamma   90.00
#
_symmetry.space_group_name_H-M   'P 1'
#
loop_
_entity.id
_entity.type
_entity.pdbx_description
1 polymer ?
#
loop_
_entity_poly.entity_id
_entity_poly.type
_entity_poly.pdbx_seq_one_letter_code
_entity_poly.pdbx_strand_id
1 'polypeptide(L)'
;MTEWGLFSMSALADPRIEALQVQAGRSGELDLPVDEGCFRINLRDENIKLWRETLSQQEQIHSTRLLLACEESTGELKDTRLTWVVGSAIRSATATGPAAVSQLLQELGIPESLTRAAIDRCPGLGDDLVWAFYLERHGWLIATPVATIHP
;
A
#
# COMPACT_ATOMS: atom_id res chain seq x y z
N MET A 1 -2.23 -28.41 28.84
CA MET A 1 -3.22 -27.58 28.14
C MET A 1 -2.68 -26.18 28.13
N THR A 2 -1.99 -25.82 27.05
CA THR A 2 -1.50 -24.46 26.83
C THR A 2 -1.50 -24.27 25.32
N GLU A 3 -2.58 -23.66 24.83
CA GLU A 3 -2.71 -23.20 23.46
C GLU A 3 -1.63 -22.15 23.21
N TRP A 4 -0.60 -22.53 22.47
CA TRP A 4 0.22 -21.56 21.77
C TRP A 4 -0.64 -21.05 20.62
N GLY A 5 -1.33 -19.94 20.87
CA GLY A 5 -1.95 -19.16 19.82
C GLY A 5 -0.89 -18.88 18.77
N LEU A 6 -1.16 -19.31 17.54
CA LEU A 6 -0.39 -18.98 16.36
C LEU A 6 -0.28 -17.46 16.30
N PHE A 7 0.85 -16.91 16.77
CA PHE A 7 1.28 -15.60 16.30
C PHE A 7 1.47 -15.79 14.81
N SER A 8 0.56 -15.24 14.00
CA SER A 8 0.79 -15.12 12.57
C SER A 8 2.10 -14.36 12.44
N MET A 9 3.16 -15.04 12.01
CA MET A 9 4.42 -14.35 11.72
C MET A 9 4.07 -13.33 10.66
N SER A 10 4.28 -12.05 10.97
CA SER A 10 4.08 -10.96 10.03
C SER A 10 4.63 -11.37 8.68
N ALA A 11 3.82 -11.30 7.63
CA ALA A 11 4.24 -11.65 6.29
C ALA A 11 5.53 -10.90 5.88
N LEU A 12 5.80 -9.75 6.50
CA LEU A 12 6.95 -8.89 6.19
C LEU A 12 8.10 -8.95 7.18
N ALA A 13 7.91 -9.57 8.35
CA ALA A 13 8.90 -9.59 9.45
C ALA A 13 9.53 -8.21 9.75
N ASP A 14 8.75 -7.12 9.57
CA ASP A 14 9.16 -5.75 9.87
C ASP A 14 8.43 -5.29 11.14
N PRO A 15 9.15 -4.83 12.18
CA PRO A 15 8.55 -4.47 13.47
C PRO A 15 7.57 -3.29 13.38
N ARG A 16 7.72 -2.41 12.38
CA ARG A 16 6.79 -1.29 12.14
C ARG A 16 5.47 -1.81 11.58
N ILE A 17 5.51 -2.83 10.73
CA ILE A 17 4.31 -3.50 10.20
C ILE A 17 3.66 -4.38 11.27
N GLU A 18 4.44 -5.09 12.08
CA GLU A 18 3.92 -5.83 13.24
C GLU A 18 3.16 -4.91 14.21
N ALA A 19 3.70 -3.71 14.48
CA ALA A 19 3.01 -2.71 15.31
C ALA A 19 1.67 -2.27 14.71
N LEU A 20 1.57 -2.14 13.38
CA LEU A 20 0.30 -1.85 12.70
C LEU A 20 -0.66 -3.04 12.78
N GLN A 21 -0.18 -4.28 12.61
CA GLN A 21 -0.99 -5.49 12.72
C GLN A 21 -1.57 -5.65 14.13
N VAL A 22 -0.79 -5.35 15.18
CA VAL A 22 -1.27 -5.33 16.57
C VAL A 22 -2.38 -4.29 16.74
N GLN A 23 -2.23 -3.09 16.16
CA GLN A 23 -3.27 -2.05 16.22
C GLN A 23 -4.55 -2.46 15.48
N ALA A 24 -4.42 -3.11 14.32
CA ALA A 24 -5.54 -3.57 13.51
C ALA A 24 -6.32 -4.71 14.18
N GLY A 25 -5.64 -5.46 15.05
CA GLY A 25 -6.20 -6.60 15.77
C GLY A 25 -6.78 -7.63 14.82
N ARG A 26 -7.95 -8.18 15.17
CA ARG A 26 -8.57 -9.29 14.42
C ARG A 26 -9.13 -8.89 13.05
N SER A 27 -9.35 -7.60 12.81
CA SER A 27 -9.89 -7.13 11.52
C SER A 27 -8.83 -7.19 10.41
N GLY A 28 -7.55 -7.05 10.79
CA GLY A 28 -6.46 -6.85 9.85
C GLY A 28 -6.56 -5.54 9.07
N GLU A 29 -7.38 -4.58 9.49
CA GLU A 29 -7.57 -3.29 8.83
C GLU A 29 -7.54 -2.14 9.83
N LEU A 30 -7.01 -0.99 9.41
CA LEU A 30 -7.03 0.27 10.15
C LEU A 30 -7.76 1.31 9.33
N ASP A 31 -8.99 1.63 9.73
CA ASP A 31 -9.81 2.67 9.09
C ASP A 31 -9.53 4.01 9.76
N LEU A 32 -8.97 4.94 9.01
CA LEU A 32 -8.55 6.26 9.49
C LEU A 32 -9.39 7.32 8.76
N PRO A 33 -10.40 7.92 9.41
CA PRO A 33 -11.17 9.01 8.83
C PRO A 33 -10.27 10.20 8.48
N VAL A 34 -10.43 10.76 7.28
CA VAL A 34 -9.69 11.91 6.78
C VAL A 34 -10.66 12.82 6.04
N ASP A 35 -10.99 13.97 6.64
CA ASP A 35 -12.02 14.88 6.17
C ASP A 35 -13.35 14.14 5.87
N GLU A 36 -13.83 14.19 4.63
CA GLU A 36 -15.03 13.49 4.14
C GLU A 36 -14.73 12.07 3.63
N GLY A 37 -13.46 11.66 3.60
CA GLY A 37 -13.00 10.36 3.12
C GLY A 37 -12.45 9.45 4.22
N CYS A 38 -11.83 8.36 3.78
CA CYS A 38 -11.17 7.40 4.65
C CYS A 38 -9.87 6.92 4.01
N PHE A 39 -8.82 6.87 4.82
CA PHE A 39 -7.59 6.18 4.51
C PHE A 39 -7.56 4.86 5.27
N ARG A 40 -7.50 3.73 4.56
CA ARG A 40 -7.44 2.39 5.17
C ARG A 40 -6.06 1.79 4.97
N ILE A 41 -5.48 1.25 6.03
CA ILE A 41 -4.34 0.32 5.92
C ILE A 41 -4.89 -1.09 6.01
N ASN A 42 -4.77 -1.85 4.92
CA ASN A 42 -5.14 -3.27 4.88
C ASN A 42 -3.89 -4.13 5.14
N LEU A 43 -3.94 -4.88 6.23
CA LEU A 43 -2.87 -5.71 6.79
C LEU A 43 -3.26 -7.20 6.81
N ARG A 44 -4.31 -7.57 6.08
CA ARG A 44 -4.74 -8.96 5.99
C ARG A 44 -3.71 -9.77 5.21
N ASP A 45 -3.34 -10.93 5.75
CA ASP A 45 -2.26 -11.76 5.21
C ASP A 45 -2.51 -12.17 3.75
N GLU A 46 -3.77 -12.44 3.38
CA GLU A 46 -4.15 -12.75 2.00
C GLU A 46 -3.91 -11.59 1.03
N ASN A 47 -4.13 -10.34 1.47
CA ASN A 47 -3.95 -9.17 0.63
C ASN A 47 -2.45 -8.87 0.47
N ILE A 48 -1.69 -8.93 1.57
CA ILE A 48 -0.23 -8.80 1.53
C ILE A 48 0.37 -9.86 0.59
N LYS A 49 -0.07 -11.11 0.70
CA LYS A 49 0.38 -12.21 -0.16
C LYS A 49 0.08 -11.94 -1.64
N LEU A 50 -1.14 -11.51 -1.99
CA LEU A 50 -1.52 -11.17 -3.36
C LEU A 50 -0.61 -10.09 -3.95
N TRP A 51 -0.36 -9.00 -3.22
CA TRP A 51 0.50 -7.92 -3.69
C TRP A 51 1.95 -8.36 -3.81
N ARG A 52 2.44 -9.24 -2.92
CA ARG A 52 3.79 -9.82 -3.01
C ARG A 52 3.95 -10.71 -4.22
N GLU A 53 2.99 -11.57 -4.49
CA GLU A 53 2.99 -12.40 -5.69
C GLU A 53 2.97 -11.52 -6.94
N THR A 54 2.16 -10.45 -6.93
CA THR A 54 2.12 -9.47 -8.02
C THR A 54 3.47 -8.77 -8.22
N LEU A 55 4.11 -8.32 -7.13
CA LEU A 55 5.46 -7.73 -7.17
C LEU A 55 6.45 -8.69 -7.79
N SER A 56 6.44 -9.97 -7.38
CA SER A 56 7.39 -10.99 -7.84
C SER A 56 7.34 -11.28 -9.35
N GLN A 57 6.26 -10.87 -10.01
CA GLN A 57 6.06 -11.01 -11.45
C GLN A 57 6.50 -9.76 -12.24
N GLN A 58 6.89 -8.67 -11.56
CA GLN A 58 7.34 -7.44 -12.19
C GLN A 58 8.82 -7.53 -12.58
N GLU A 59 9.19 -6.97 -13.73
CA GLU A 59 10.58 -6.98 -14.19
C GLU A 59 11.50 -6.06 -13.35
N GLN A 60 10.93 -5.06 -12.68
CA GLN A 60 11.66 -3.99 -11.97
C GLN A 60 11.50 -4.05 -10.44
N ILE A 61 11.48 -5.25 -9.86
CA ILE A 61 11.28 -5.47 -8.41
C ILE A 61 12.22 -4.61 -7.55
N HIS A 62 13.51 -4.54 -7.91
CA HIS A 62 14.53 -3.91 -7.06
C HIS A 62 14.46 -2.39 -6.96
N SER A 63 13.82 -1.71 -7.93
CA SER A 63 13.59 -0.25 -7.89
C SER A 63 12.18 0.12 -7.46
N THR A 64 11.26 -0.84 -7.50
CA THR A 64 9.84 -0.63 -7.19
C THR A 64 9.67 -0.26 -5.73
N ARG A 65 9.02 0.88 -5.50
CA ARG A 65 8.62 1.36 -4.16
C ARG A 65 7.11 1.34 -3.99
N LEU A 66 6.38 1.39 -5.10
CA LEU A 66 4.93 1.43 -5.10
C LEU A 66 4.37 0.45 -6.12
N LEU A 67 3.31 -0.25 -5.73
CA LEU A 67 2.38 -0.89 -6.65
C LEU A 67 1.09 -0.08 -6.69
N LEU A 68 0.56 0.15 -7.89
CA LEU A 68 -0.58 1.02 -8.10
C LEU A 68 -1.63 0.28 -8.93
N ALA A 69 -2.87 0.24 -8.45
CA ALA A 69 -4.00 -0.14 -9.29
C ALA A 69 -4.40 1.07 -10.15
N CYS A 70 -4.07 1.04 -11.43
CA CYS A 70 -4.32 2.12 -12.38
C CYS A 70 -5.44 1.78 -13.37
N GLU A 71 -6.15 2.79 -13.85
CA GLU A 71 -7.14 2.63 -14.93
C GLU A 71 -6.49 2.17 -16.24
N GLU A 72 -5.31 2.71 -16.55
CA GLU A 72 -4.59 2.44 -17.79
C GLU A 72 -3.30 1.65 -17.53
N SER A 73 -3.03 0.66 -18.37
CA SER A 73 -1.84 -0.21 -18.27
C SER A 73 -0.58 0.36 -18.91
N THR A 74 -0.71 1.39 -19.75
CA THR A 74 0.39 1.99 -20.52
C THR A 74 0.36 3.51 -20.42
N GLY A 75 1.34 4.19 -21.04
CA GLY A 75 1.49 5.65 -20.98
C GLY A 75 2.18 6.13 -19.70
N GLU A 76 2.27 7.45 -19.51
CA GLU A 76 2.87 8.03 -18.30
C GLU A 76 1.93 7.85 -17.10
N LEU A 77 2.48 7.72 -15.88
CA LEU A 77 1.66 7.53 -14.67
C LEU A 77 0.77 8.74 -14.38
N LYS A 78 1.23 9.95 -14.68
CA LYS A 78 0.45 11.19 -14.48
C LYS A 78 -0.80 11.28 -15.38
N ASP A 79 -0.84 10.50 -16.46
CA ASP A 79 -1.92 10.51 -17.44
C ASP A 79 -3.00 9.45 -17.14
N THR A 80 -2.85 8.70 -16.03
CA THR A 80 -3.84 7.74 -15.54
C THR A 80 -4.35 8.13 -14.15
N ARG A 81 -5.33 7.39 -13.64
CA ARG A 81 -5.86 7.54 -12.28
C ARG A 81 -5.68 6.28 -11.49
N LEU A 82 -5.57 6.45 -10.16
CA LEU A 82 -5.70 5.34 -9.24
C LEU A 82 -7.15 4.84 -9.24
N THR A 83 -7.34 3.53 -9.22
CA THR A 83 -8.66 2.90 -9.26
C THR A 83 -8.71 1.66 -8.38
N TRP A 84 -9.82 0.92 -8.42
CA TRP A 84 -10.00 -0.32 -7.67
C TRP A 84 -9.30 -1.50 -8.33
N VAL A 85 -8.86 -2.48 -7.53
CA VAL A 85 -8.01 -3.59 -8.00
C VAL A 85 -8.67 -4.43 -9.10
N VAL A 86 -9.96 -4.75 -8.98
CA VAL A 86 -10.65 -5.66 -9.92
C VAL A 86 -10.75 -5.03 -11.31
N GLY A 87 -10.01 -5.61 -12.27
CA GLY A 87 -9.96 -5.14 -13.66
C GLY A 87 -8.97 -4.00 -13.91
N SER A 88 -8.26 -3.54 -12.88
CA SER A 88 -7.20 -2.53 -13.03
C SER A 88 -5.93 -3.10 -13.64
N ALA A 89 -5.12 -2.21 -14.19
CA ALA A 89 -3.74 -2.49 -14.50
C ALA A 89 -2.88 -2.28 -13.25
N ILE A 90 -2.12 -3.30 -12.84
CA ILE A 90 -1.15 -3.13 -11.76
C ILE A 90 0.16 -2.58 -12.34
N ARG A 91 0.54 -1.39 -11.88
CA ARG A 91 1.75 -0.70 -12.33
C ARG A 91 2.73 -0.52 -11.18
N SER A 92 4.00 -0.77 -11.49
CA SER A 92 5.11 -0.47 -10.58
C SER A 92 5.56 0.97 -10.74
N ALA A 93 5.89 1.63 -9.63
CA ALA A 93 6.47 2.97 -9.65
C ALA A 93 7.67 3.09 -8.70
N THR A 94 8.61 3.93 -9.12
CA THR A 94 9.74 4.35 -8.30
C THR A 94 9.48 5.78 -7.84
N ALA A 95 9.24 5.99 -6.55
CA ALA A 95 9.10 7.31 -5.95
C ALA A 95 9.90 7.32 -4.65
N THR A 96 11.06 7.98 -4.65
CA THR A 96 11.99 7.97 -3.53
C THR A 96 11.68 9.12 -2.57
N GLY A 97 11.41 8.76 -1.32
CA GLY A 97 11.07 9.67 -0.24
C GLY A 97 9.58 10.08 -0.21
N PRO A 98 9.06 10.46 0.98
CA PRO A 98 7.65 10.79 1.16
C PRO A 98 7.10 11.88 0.25
N ALA A 99 7.90 12.91 -0.06
CA ALA A 99 7.47 14.01 -0.92
C ALA A 99 7.16 13.55 -2.35
N ALA A 100 8.02 12.69 -2.92
CA ALA A 100 7.84 12.14 -4.25
C ALA A 100 6.63 11.22 -4.32
N VAL A 101 6.40 10.41 -3.27
CA VAL A 101 5.22 9.56 -3.17
C VAL A 101 3.95 10.41 -3.10
N SER A 102 3.92 11.45 -2.26
CA SER A 102 2.76 12.34 -2.14
C SER A 102 2.43 13.00 -3.48
N GLN A 103 3.45 13.54 -4.17
CA GLN A 103 3.27 14.15 -5.49
C GLN A 103 2.67 13.15 -6.49
N LEU A 104 3.23 11.93 -6.57
CA LEU A 104 2.74 10.91 -7.49
C LEU A 104 1.28 10.51 -7.20
N LEU A 105 0.92 10.31 -5.93
CA LEU A 105 -0.47 9.99 -5.56
C LEU A 105 -1.43 11.13 -5.94
N GLN A 106 -1.02 12.40 -5.78
CA GLN A 106 -1.83 13.54 -6.21
C GLN A 106 -1.98 13.61 -7.74
N GLU A 107 -0.92 13.34 -8.50
CA GLU A 107 -0.98 13.23 -9.96
C GLU A 107 -1.97 12.14 -10.40
N LEU A 108 -2.04 11.03 -9.66
CA LEU A 108 -3.01 9.94 -9.86
C LEU A 108 -4.44 10.26 -9.40
N GLY A 109 -4.70 11.51 -8.97
CA GLY A 109 -6.04 12.00 -8.62
C GLY A 109 -6.42 11.83 -7.15
N ILE A 110 -5.48 11.50 -6.26
CA ILE A 110 -5.75 11.38 -4.83
C ILE A 110 -5.71 12.77 -4.16
N PRO A 111 -6.74 13.13 -3.36
CA PRO A 111 -6.74 14.38 -2.60
C PRO A 111 -5.54 14.53 -1.66
N GLU A 112 -5.05 15.76 -1.49
CA GLU A 112 -3.89 16.08 -0.65
C GLU A 112 -4.02 15.56 0.79
N SER A 113 -5.22 15.63 1.38
CA SER A 113 -5.43 15.17 2.75
C SER A 113 -5.23 13.65 2.89
N LEU A 114 -5.66 12.87 1.90
CA LEU A 114 -5.43 11.42 1.86
C LEU A 114 -3.97 11.09 1.56
N THR A 115 -3.28 11.85 0.70
CA THR A 115 -1.84 11.60 0.48
C THR A 115 -1.02 11.93 1.71
N ARG A 116 -1.36 12.99 2.44
CA ARG A 116 -0.74 13.33 3.73
C ARG A 116 -0.97 12.22 4.77
N ALA A 117 -2.19 11.71 4.86
CA ALA A 117 -2.49 10.59 5.75
C ALA A 117 -1.67 9.34 5.40
N ALA A 118 -1.48 9.04 4.11
CA ALA A 118 -0.61 7.95 3.69
C ALA A 118 0.85 8.16 4.14
N ILE A 119 1.40 9.36 3.97
CA ILE A 119 2.75 9.69 4.45
C ILE A 119 2.89 9.51 5.95
N ASP A 120 1.91 9.98 6.73
CA ASP A 120 1.97 9.96 8.19
C ASP A 120 1.79 8.55 8.78
N ARG A 121 1.17 7.63 8.03
CA ARG A 121 0.67 6.36 8.55
C ARG A 121 1.32 5.12 7.93
N CYS A 122 1.97 5.25 6.78
CA CYS A 122 2.71 4.18 6.12
C CYS A 122 4.20 4.28 6.47
N PRO A 123 4.70 3.52 7.45
CA PRO A 123 6.13 3.51 7.76
C PRO A 123 6.96 3.09 6.53
N GLY A 124 8.13 3.71 6.37
CA GLY A 124 9.08 3.39 5.29
C GLY A 124 8.61 3.74 3.88
N LEU A 125 7.49 4.47 3.73
CA LEU A 125 6.89 4.81 2.45
C LEU A 125 7.82 5.71 1.61
N GLY A 126 8.23 5.19 0.45
CA GLY A 126 9.18 5.84 -0.45
C GLY A 126 10.65 5.57 -0.09
N ASP A 127 10.91 4.88 1.02
CA ASP A 127 12.25 4.62 1.53
C ASP A 127 12.59 3.14 1.43
N ASP A 128 12.27 2.36 2.48
CA ASP A 128 12.71 0.98 2.68
C ASP A 128 11.57 -0.05 2.70
N LEU A 129 10.33 0.38 2.47
CA LEU A 129 9.17 -0.49 2.34
C LEU A 129 8.42 -0.22 1.02
N VAL A 130 8.04 -1.30 0.35
CA VAL A 130 7.13 -1.29 -0.80
C VAL A 130 5.69 -1.26 -0.31
N TRP A 131 4.90 -0.34 -0.85
CA TRP A 131 3.48 -0.20 -0.54
C TRP A 131 2.62 -0.31 -1.80
N ALA A 132 1.49 -0.99 -1.70
CA ALA A 132 0.47 -1.01 -2.73
C ALA A 132 -0.62 0.03 -2.40
N PHE A 133 -1.08 0.77 -3.41
CA PHE A 133 -2.19 1.71 -3.30
C PHE A 133 -3.28 1.42 -4.33
N TYR A 134 -4.53 1.55 -3.90
CA TYR A 134 -5.73 1.40 -4.72
C TYR A 134 -6.91 2.13 -4.09
N LEU A 135 -7.99 2.30 -4.85
CA LEU A 135 -9.26 2.83 -4.35
C LEU A 135 -10.28 1.72 -4.10
N GLU A 136 -11.16 1.93 -3.13
CA GLU A 136 -12.46 1.23 -3.13
C GLU A 136 -13.51 2.03 -3.90
N ARG A 137 -14.64 1.38 -4.25
CA ARG A 137 -15.73 1.99 -5.05
C ARG A 137 -16.28 3.31 -4.49
N HIS A 138 -16.15 3.51 -3.18
CA HIS A 138 -16.64 4.70 -2.49
C HIS A 138 -15.54 5.77 -2.32
N GLY A 139 -14.40 5.63 -3.00
CA GLY A 139 -13.31 6.61 -3.02
C GLY A 139 -12.33 6.51 -1.86
N TRP A 140 -12.38 5.43 -1.06
CA TRP A 140 -11.44 5.24 0.04
C TRP A 140 -10.06 4.87 -0.52
N LEU A 141 -9.03 5.59 -0.06
CA LEU A 141 -7.65 5.23 -0.39
C LEU A 141 -7.21 4.10 0.51
N ILE A 142 -6.79 3.01 -0.10
CA ILE A 142 -6.31 1.83 0.61
C ILE A 142 -4.82 1.68 0.38
N ALA A 143 -4.08 1.39 1.44
CA ALA A 143 -2.66 1.04 1.41
C ALA A 143 -2.45 -0.37 1.95
N THR A 144 -1.54 -1.13 1.34
CA THR A 144 -1.13 -2.46 1.84
C THR A 144 0.38 -2.56 1.80
N PRO A 145 1.05 -2.92 2.91
CA PRO A 145 2.50 -3.11 2.87
C PRO A 145 2.80 -4.40 2.11
N VAL A 146 3.86 -4.39 1.30
CA VAL A 146 4.15 -5.47 0.33
C VAL A 146 5.47 -6.16 0.62
N ALA A 147 6.58 -5.42 0.67
CA ALA A 147 7.92 -5.98 0.78
C ALA A 147 8.87 -5.02 1.50
N THR A 148 9.90 -5.55 2.16
CA THR A 148 11.08 -4.77 2.55
C THR A 148 12.02 -4.62 1.36
N ILE A 149 12.57 -3.43 1.19
CA ILE A 149 13.62 -3.16 0.20
C ILE A 149 14.95 -3.42 0.91
N HIS A 150 15.59 -4.53 0.55
CA HIS A 150 16.96 -4.78 0.99
C HIS A 150 17.93 -4.03 0.06
N PRO A 151 18.84 -3.20 0.61
CA PRO A 151 19.89 -2.55 -0.18
C PRO A 151 20.86 -3.55 -0.82
#